data_AF-A0A938X496-F1
#
_entry.id   AF-A0A938X496-F1
#
_cell.length_a   1.000
_cell.length_b   1.000
_cell.length_c   1.000
_cell.angle_alpha   90.00
_cell.angle_beta   90.00
_cell.angle_gamma   90.00
#
_symmetry.space_group_name_H-M   'P 1'
#
loop_
_entity.id
_entity.type
_entity.pdbx_description
1 polymer ?
#
loop_
_entity_poly.entity_id
_entity_poly.type
_entity_poly.pdbx_seq_one_letter_code
_entity_poly.pdbx_strand_id
1 'polypeptide(L)'
;MSQFYCREDELRKLNKRYAGGQFECIVIYGRRRVGKTALINEFCKDKPTIFFSALNTTGKENLEALSRSIMSFERPDSESVPEFSSYDAALNELTSLSKEKRIVFVIDEYPYLAKAKPAISAMLQHIIDHRWAESRMFLILCGSSMSFMENQVLGKESPLYGRRTGQFKIEPLDYKETAVFHPNLSAEDQSLVYGITGGVPHYINKLDIRGSVDEALLDNFFDRSSYLYEEPGNLLKQELREPAIYNAIIKAIAEGASRMNEIKMKVGEENSLISKYLKTLIDLGIVRKETPVTEKPGKKTIYLLADNFFRFWYRFVPVNMSAIDSGRIVKIYPHVIKQYLPDYMGLIFEKMCQDYLLYYSDNLPIELNEIGQWWGADPGKRKQVQIDIVGTPVEGKEYIIGSCKYRNEKIGVDELERMRHYAVVFGKGDHYHYYIFSKGGFTEGLLQAQERGEVRLIALEDLYR
;
A
#
# COMPACT_ATOMS: atom_id res chain seq x y z
N MET A 1 10.58 10.40 22.49
CA MET A 1 11.00 9.57 21.35
C MET A 1 9.73 9.10 20.66
N SER A 2 9.58 9.30 19.36
CA SER A 2 8.44 8.75 18.61
C SER A 2 8.54 7.22 18.64
N GLN A 3 7.47 6.55 19.07
CA GLN A 3 7.38 5.10 19.06
C GLN A 3 7.39 4.59 17.60
N PHE A 4 8.20 3.57 17.31
CA PHE A 4 8.19 2.86 16.02
C PHE A 4 7.28 1.63 16.17
N TYR A 5 6.42 1.40 15.19
CA TYR A 5 5.40 0.35 15.23
C TYR A 5 5.55 -0.60 14.03
N CYS A 6 5.25 -1.88 14.26
CA CYS A 6 5.23 -2.93 13.25
C CYS A 6 6.61 -3.19 12.63
N ARG A 7 6.65 -3.81 11.44
CA ARG A 7 7.87 -4.08 10.65
C ARG A 7 8.91 -4.95 11.35
N GLU A 8 8.50 -5.77 12.30
CA GLU A 8 9.37 -6.62 13.09
C GLU A 8 10.11 -7.63 12.18
N ASP A 9 9.45 -8.15 11.15
CA ASP A 9 10.07 -9.10 10.23
C ASP A 9 11.10 -8.43 9.30
N GLU A 10 10.79 -7.25 8.75
CA GLU A 10 11.75 -6.46 7.96
C GLU A 10 12.98 -6.10 8.80
N LEU A 11 12.79 -5.59 10.02
CA LEU A 11 13.87 -5.27 10.95
C LEU A 11 14.70 -6.51 11.32
N ARG A 12 14.04 -7.63 11.63
CA ARG A 12 14.72 -8.90 11.95
C ARG A 12 15.59 -9.37 10.78
N LYS A 13 15.08 -9.30 9.55
CA LYS A 13 15.81 -9.67 8.33
C LYS A 13 16.99 -8.73 8.07
N LEU A 14 16.82 -7.41 8.21
CA LEU A 14 17.90 -6.42 8.07
C LEU A 14 19.00 -6.62 9.12
N ASN A 15 18.62 -6.78 10.39
CA ASN A 15 19.59 -7.01 11.48
C ASN A 15 20.34 -8.35 11.32
N LYS A 16 19.66 -9.42 10.89
CA LYS A 16 20.31 -10.71 10.59
C LYS A 16 21.40 -10.56 9.51
N ARG A 17 21.12 -9.82 8.44
CA ARG A 17 22.09 -9.51 7.38
C ARG A 17 23.23 -8.64 7.88
N TYR A 18 22.91 -7.62 8.66
CA TYR A 18 23.93 -6.74 9.25
C TYR A 18 24.91 -7.54 10.13
N ALA A 19 24.40 -8.44 10.97
CA ALA A 19 25.21 -9.30 11.84
C ALA A 19 26.13 -10.27 11.06
N GLY A 20 25.81 -10.60 9.81
CA GLY A 20 26.65 -11.46 8.97
C GLY A 20 28.04 -10.88 8.64
N GLY A 21 28.26 -9.57 8.82
CA GLY A 21 29.58 -8.93 8.73
C GLY A 21 30.19 -8.81 7.32
N GLN A 22 29.51 -9.31 6.29
CA GLN A 22 29.91 -9.24 4.88
C GLN A 22 29.28 -8.04 4.17
N PHE A 23 29.69 -7.80 2.93
CA PHE A 23 29.06 -6.84 2.04
C PHE A 23 27.57 -7.15 1.85
N GLU A 24 26.74 -6.12 1.96
CA GLU A 24 25.32 -6.19 1.62
C GLU A 24 24.94 -4.99 0.76
N CYS A 25 24.13 -5.23 -0.27
CA CYS A 25 23.49 -4.23 -1.09
C CYS A 25 21.98 -4.46 -1.01
N ILE A 26 21.32 -3.70 -0.14
CA ILE A 26 19.90 -3.82 0.13
C ILE A 26 19.13 -2.77 -0.65
N VAL A 27 18.13 -3.22 -1.40
CA VAL A 27 17.20 -2.31 -2.09
C VAL A 27 15.90 -2.24 -1.30
N ILE A 28 15.53 -1.05 -0.83
CA ILE A 28 14.28 -0.79 -0.09
C ILE A 28 13.41 0.14 -0.91
N TYR A 29 12.21 -0.28 -1.29
CA TYR A 29 11.36 0.53 -2.15
C TYR A 29 9.89 0.32 -1.78
N GLY A 30 9.04 1.22 -2.26
CA GLY A 30 7.63 1.23 -1.90
C GLY A 30 7.05 2.62 -2.06
N ARG A 31 5.73 2.72 -2.05
CA ARG A 31 5.02 3.99 -2.28
C ARG A 31 5.45 5.07 -1.29
N ARG A 32 5.17 6.34 -1.59
CA ARG A 32 5.41 7.43 -0.63
C ARG A 32 4.68 7.15 0.69
N ARG A 33 5.24 7.62 1.81
CA ARG A 33 4.63 7.62 3.16
C ARG A 33 4.39 6.28 3.86
N VAL A 34 4.76 5.16 3.25
CA VAL A 34 4.68 3.82 3.88
C VAL A 34 5.69 3.58 5.01
N GLY A 35 6.55 4.56 5.34
CA GLY A 35 7.49 4.47 6.46
C GLY A 35 8.89 3.95 6.12
N LYS A 36 9.32 3.98 4.85
CA LYS A 36 10.67 3.52 4.43
C LYS A 36 11.82 4.17 5.22
N THR A 37 11.89 5.50 5.22
CA THR A 37 12.93 6.25 5.96
C THR A 37 12.84 5.99 7.47
N ALA A 38 11.65 5.81 8.02
CA ALA A 38 11.47 5.44 9.43
C ALA A 38 12.04 4.05 9.73
N LEU A 39 11.76 3.05 8.88
CA LEU A 39 12.32 1.69 8.99
C LEU A 39 13.86 1.71 8.90
N ILE A 40 14.41 2.48 7.95
CA ILE A 40 15.87 2.59 7.79
C ILE A 40 16.48 3.26 9.00
N ASN A 41 15.89 4.36 9.49
CA ASN A 41 16.38 5.05 10.69
C ASN A 41 16.33 4.14 11.92
N GLU A 42 15.25 3.40 12.10
CA GLU A 42 15.12 2.41 13.19
C GLU A 42 16.20 1.33 13.08
N PHE A 43 16.43 0.81 11.88
CA PHE A 43 17.51 -0.12 11.62
C PHE A 43 18.89 0.49 11.89
N CYS A 44 19.12 1.76 11.59
CA CYS A 44 20.42 2.41 11.75
C CYS A 44 20.75 2.79 13.20
N LYS A 45 19.79 2.71 14.14
CA LYS A 45 20.05 2.95 15.56
C LYS A 45 21.23 2.10 16.05
N ASP A 46 22.13 2.75 16.78
CA ASP A 46 23.34 2.17 17.36
C ASP A 46 24.32 1.54 16.35
N LYS A 47 24.23 1.92 15.06
CA LYS A 47 25.13 1.44 14.00
C LYS A 47 25.90 2.62 13.37
N PRO A 48 27.21 2.47 13.06
CA PRO A 48 27.95 3.49 12.33
C PRO A 48 27.30 3.71 10.95
N THR A 49 26.70 4.89 10.75
CA THR A 49 25.82 5.15 9.61
C THR A 49 26.20 6.46 8.92
N ILE A 50 26.32 6.41 7.60
CA ILE A 50 26.34 7.58 6.72
C ILE A 50 25.01 7.60 5.99
N PHE A 51 24.16 8.57 6.33
CA PHE A 51 22.83 8.70 5.75
C PHE A 51 22.80 9.87 4.76
N PHE A 52 22.72 9.57 3.47
CA PHE A 52 22.60 10.57 2.41
C PHE A 52 21.19 10.54 1.80
N SER A 53 20.47 11.66 1.90
CA SER A 53 19.17 11.85 1.25
C SER A 53 19.36 12.63 -0.05
N ALA A 54 19.14 11.98 -1.19
CA ALA A 54 19.22 12.64 -2.47
C ALA A 54 18.05 13.61 -2.67
N LEU A 55 18.33 14.74 -3.30
CA LEU A 55 17.34 15.78 -3.60
C LEU A 55 17.08 15.83 -5.10
N ASN A 56 15.86 16.22 -5.48
CA ASN A 56 15.48 16.47 -6.88
C ASN A 56 16.11 17.78 -7.37
N THR A 57 17.43 17.79 -7.49
CA THR A 57 18.27 18.92 -7.88
C THR A 57 19.41 18.46 -8.79
N THR A 58 20.39 19.33 -9.07
CA THR A 58 21.56 19.04 -9.90
C THR A 58 22.49 18.01 -9.27
N GLY A 59 23.34 17.39 -10.10
CA GLY A 59 24.37 16.47 -9.61
C GLY A 59 25.40 17.13 -8.71
N LYS A 60 25.65 18.44 -8.87
CA LYS A 60 26.59 19.20 -8.03
C LYS A 60 26.06 19.34 -6.60
N GLU A 61 24.85 19.84 -6.43
CA GLU A 61 24.24 20.01 -5.11
C GLU A 61 24.08 18.67 -4.37
N ASN A 62 23.75 17.59 -5.08
CA ASN A 62 23.74 16.25 -4.49
C ASN A 62 25.14 15.78 -4.05
N LEU A 63 26.21 16.16 -4.75
CA LEU A 63 27.58 15.86 -4.34
C LEU A 63 27.98 16.66 -3.09
N GLU A 64 27.57 17.93 -3.01
CA GLU A 64 27.77 18.76 -1.82
C GLU A 64 27.07 18.14 -0.60
N ALA A 65 25.82 17.69 -0.76
CA ALA A 65 25.06 17.00 0.29
C ALA A 65 25.68 15.65 0.69
N LEU A 66 26.16 14.85 -0.26
CA LEU A 66 26.88 13.61 0.01
C LEU A 66 28.19 13.89 0.77
N SER A 67 28.94 14.92 0.35
CA SER A 67 30.18 15.33 1.02
C SER A 67 29.92 15.67 2.48
N ARG A 68 28.87 16.45 2.75
CA ARG A 68 28.46 16.79 4.12
C ARG A 68 28.10 15.56 4.95
N SER A 69 27.42 14.59 4.36
CA SER A 69 27.00 13.36 5.04
C SER A 69 28.21 12.49 5.45
N ILE A 70 29.20 12.37 4.57
CA ILE A 70 30.44 11.61 4.85
C ILE A 70 31.29 12.34 5.90
N MET A 71 31.49 13.64 5.74
CA MET A 71 32.35 14.43 6.63
C MET A 71 31.77 14.57 8.04
N SER A 72 30.45 14.67 8.18
CA SER A 72 29.79 14.70 9.50
C SER A 72 29.97 13.38 10.26
N PHE A 73 30.14 12.27 9.54
CA PHE A 73 30.44 10.97 10.14
C PHE A 73 31.92 10.83 10.51
N GLU A 74 32.84 11.30 9.67
CA GLU A 74 34.28 11.24 9.92
C GLU A 74 34.72 12.22 11.02
N ARG A 75 34.15 13.44 11.01
CA ARG A 75 34.58 14.59 11.83
C ARG A 75 33.36 15.30 12.43
N PRO A 76 32.69 14.69 13.42
CA PRO A 76 31.48 15.25 14.02
C PRO A 76 31.71 16.63 14.68
N ASP A 77 32.93 16.93 15.11
CA ASP A 77 33.29 18.18 15.81
C ASP A 77 33.87 19.27 14.89
N SER A 78 33.91 19.06 13.56
CA SER A 78 34.52 20.02 12.62
C SER A 78 33.53 21.09 12.17
N GLU A 79 33.88 22.37 12.36
CA GLU A 79 33.09 23.51 11.86
C GLU A 79 33.16 23.68 10.33
N SER A 80 34.22 23.16 9.70
CA SER A 80 34.35 23.17 8.23
C SER A 80 34.15 21.77 7.66
N VAL A 81 33.30 21.70 6.64
CA VAL A 81 32.97 20.46 5.96
C VAL A 81 33.52 20.55 4.53
N PRO A 82 34.71 20.01 4.26
CA PRO A 82 35.28 20.08 2.92
C PRO A 82 34.42 19.27 1.94
N GLU A 83 34.22 19.83 0.75
CA GLU A 83 33.47 19.18 -0.31
C GLU A 83 34.39 18.31 -1.18
N PHE A 84 33.92 17.12 -1.57
CA PHE A 84 34.65 16.29 -2.51
C PHE A 84 34.58 16.91 -3.91
N SER A 85 35.68 16.82 -4.65
CA SER A 85 35.77 17.32 -6.04
C SER A 85 34.97 16.50 -7.04
N SER A 86 34.64 15.24 -6.71
CA SER A 86 33.86 14.34 -7.57
C SER A 86 33.16 13.23 -6.77
N TYR A 87 32.17 12.59 -7.41
CA TYR A 87 31.55 11.38 -6.85
C TYR A 87 32.56 10.22 -6.70
N ASP A 88 33.53 10.07 -7.59
CA ASP A 88 34.59 9.07 -7.44
C ASP A 88 35.41 9.31 -6.18
N ALA A 89 35.76 10.58 -5.89
CA ALA A 89 36.47 10.92 -4.65
C ALA A 89 35.63 10.57 -3.40
N ALA A 90 34.34 10.93 -3.39
CA ALA A 90 33.43 10.61 -2.30
C ALA A 90 33.24 9.09 -2.09
N LEU A 91 33.08 8.32 -3.19
CA LEU A 91 32.93 6.87 -3.14
C LEU A 91 34.23 6.16 -2.72
N ASN A 92 35.40 6.70 -3.10
CA ASN A 92 36.68 6.21 -2.62
C ASN A 92 36.86 6.45 -1.11
N GLU A 93 36.42 7.60 -0.59
CA GLU A 93 36.46 7.86 0.85
C GLU A 93 35.58 6.87 1.63
N LEU A 94 34.35 6.65 1.17
CA LEU A 94 33.47 5.61 1.72
C LEU A 94 34.13 4.22 1.73
N THR A 95 34.90 3.91 0.68
CA THR A 95 35.65 2.66 0.60
C THR A 95 36.71 2.58 1.69
N SER A 96 37.50 3.64 1.88
CA SER A 96 38.51 3.73 2.94
C SER A 96 37.88 3.53 4.32
N LEU A 97 36.81 4.25 4.63
CA LEU A 97 36.10 4.14 5.90
C LEU A 97 35.54 2.72 6.15
N SER A 98 35.04 2.06 5.11
CA SER A 98 34.47 0.70 5.20
C SER A 98 35.49 -0.40 5.48
N LYS A 99 36.79 -0.13 5.32
CA LYS A 99 37.87 -1.06 5.69
C LYS A 99 38.14 -1.06 7.20
N GLU A 100 37.97 0.08 7.85
CA GLU A 100 38.21 0.23 9.28
C GLU A 100 37.02 -0.22 10.12
N LYS A 101 35.80 0.12 9.67
CA LYS A 101 34.56 -0.12 10.41
C LYS A 101 33.47 -0.66 9.48
N ARG A 102 32.55 -1.44 10.04
CA ARG A 102 31.31 -1.81 9.34
C ARG A 102 30.38 -0.59 9.33
N ILE A 103 30.19 -0.03 8.14
CA ILE A 103 29.39 1.18 7.93
C ILE A 103 28.11 0.83 7.19
N VAL A 104 27.00 1.38 7.65
CA VAL A 104 25.75 1.44 6.91
C VAL A 104 25.78 2.70 6.05
N PHE A 105 25.83 2.56 4.73
CA PHE A 105 25.72 3.68 3.82
C PHE A 105 24.34 3.69 3.18
N VAL A 106 23.54 4.71 3.50
CA VAL A 106 22.18 4.86 2.99
C VAL A 106 22.17 5.93 1.90
N ILE A 107 21.62 5.59 0.74
CA ILE A 107 21.18 6.55 -0.27
C ILE A 107 19.66 6.54 -0.31
N ASP A 108 19.04 7.49 0.38
CA ASP A 108 17.58 7.70 0.34
C ASP A 108 17.19 8.51 -0.90
N GLU A 109 16.04 8.18 -1.46
CA GLU A 109 15.57 8.67 -2.76
C GLU A 109 16.59 8.57 -3.91
N TYR A 110 17.24 7.39 -4.04
CA TYR A 110 18.13 7.02 -5.14
C TYR A 110 17.63 7.41 -6.55
N PRO A 111 16.32 7.34 -6.88
CA PRO A 111 15.82 7.82 -8.17
C PRO A 111 16.20 9.29 -8.48
N TYR A 112 16.24 10.16 -7.47
CA TYR A 112 16.66 11.55 -7.66
C TYR A 112 18.15 11.65 -7.97
N LEU A 113 18.99 10.90 -7.26
CA LEU A 113 20.43 10.86 -7.54
C LEU A 113 20.72 10.34 -8.94
N ALA A 114 20.09 9.23 -9.34
CA ALA A 114 20.28 8.63 -10.65
C ALA A 114 19.82 9.54 -11.79
N LYS A 115 18.75 10.31 -11.58
CA LYS A 115 18.31 11.33 -12.53
C LYS A 115 19.31 12.51 -12.62
N ALA A 116 19.83 12.96 -11.48
CA ALA A 116 20.78 14.08 -11.41
C ALA A 116 22.19 13.73 -11.91
N LYS A 117 22.61 12.47 -11.75
CA LYS A 117 23.89 11.91 -12.19
C LYS A 117 23.65 10.55 -12.88
N PRO A 118 23.35 10.53 -14.19
CA PRO A 118 23.03 9.29 -14.92
C PRO A 118 24.07 8.18 -14.83
N ALA A 119 25.36 8.54 -14.65
CA ALA A 119 26.45 7.57 -14.53
C ALA A 119 26.53 6.90 -13.14
N ILE A 120 25.78 7.34 -12.13
CA ILE A 120 25.97 6.87 -10.74
C ILE A 120 25.75 5.37 -10.58
N SER A 121 24.79 4.77 -11.28
CA SER A 121 24.56 3.32 -11.25
C SER A 121 25.77 2.54 -11.75
N ALA A 122 26.43 3.02 -12.82
CA ALA A 122 27.64 2.40 -13.36
C ALA A 122 28.85 2.61 -12.44
N MET A 123 28.95 3.76 -11.77
CA MET A 123 29.97 4.03 -10.77
C MET A 123 29.82 3.09 -9.55
N LEU A 124 28.60 2.93 -9.06
CA LEU A 124 28.27 1.99 -7.99
C LEU A 124 28.55 0.53 -8.41
N GLN A 125 28.17 0.15 -9.63
CA GLN A 125 28.52 -1.15 -10.18
C GLN A 125 30.04 -1.39 -10.12
N HIS A 126 30.82 -0.45 -10.64
CA HIS A 126 32.28 -0.57 -10.68
C HIS A 126 32.88 -0.72 -9.27
N ILE A 127 32.46 0.11 -8.31
CA ILE A 127 33.02 0.05 -6.95
C ILE A 127 32.55 -1.18 -6.18
N ILE A 128 31.32 -1.65 -6.40
CA ILE A 128 30.83 -2.89 -5.80
C ILE A 128 31.70 -4.05 -6.27
N ASP A 129 31.88 -4.21 -7.58
CA ASP A 129 32.57 -5.36 -8.16
C ASP A 129 34.06 -5.40 -7.80
N HIS A 130 34.73 -4.26 -7.67
CA HIS A 130 36.18 -4.19 -7.51
C HIS A 130 36.66 -3.84 -6.09
N ARG A 131 35.77 -3.33 -5.22
CA ARG A 131 36.16 -2.82 -3.90
C ARG A 131 35.23 -3.27 -2.79
N TRP A 132 33.91 -3.11 -2.94
CA TRP A 132 32.99 -3.35 -1.82
C TRP A 132 32.57 -4.81 -1.65
N ALA A 133 32.61 -5.65 -2.69
CA ALA A 133 32.25 -7.05 -2.58
C ALA A 133 33.08 -7.81 -1.52
N GLU A 134 34.32 -7.40 -1.29
CA GLU A 134 35.22 -7.94 -0.26
C GLU A 134 35.29 -7.07 1.02
N SER A 135 34.45 -6.02 1.11
CA SER A 135 34.44 -5.10 2.26
C SER A 135 33.33 -5.43 3.25
N ARG A 136 33.28 -4.64 4.33
CA ARG A 136 32.23 -4.71 5.37
C ARG A 136 31.13 -3.66 5.14
N MET A 137 31.02 -3.09 3.95
CA MET A 137 30.01 -2.08 3.63
C MET A 137 28.59 -2.67 3.65
N PHE A 138 27.65 -1.97 4.28
CA PHE A 138 26.22 -2.28 4.21
C PHE A 138 25.51 -1.15 3.47
N LEU A 139 25.37 -1.31 2.14
CA LEU A 139 24.73 -0.33 1.27
C LEU A 139 23.21 -0.49 1.30
N ILE A 140 22.48 0.59 1.50
CA ILE A 140 21.02 0.67 1.33
C ILE A 140 20.70 1.65 0.22
N LEU A 141 20.01 1.20 -0.82
CA LEU A 141 19.42 2.04 -1.86
C LEU A 141 17.91 2.12 -1.64
N CYS A 142 17.40 3.31 -1.34
CA CYS A 142 15.98 3.52 -1.09
C CYS A 142 15.32 4.43 -2.14
N GLY A 143 14.03 4.25 -2.42
CA GLY A 143 13.30 5.18 -3.28
C GLY A 143 11.78 5.00 -3.27
N SER A 144 11.05 6.11 -3.44
CA SER A 144 9.58 6.08 -3.53
C SER A 144 9.03 5.81 -4.92
N SER A 145 9.84 6.02 -5.97
CA SER A 145 9.46 5.75 -7.36
C SER A 145 9.53 4.25 -7.64
N MET A 146 8.43 3.53 -7.41
CA MET A 146 8.38 2.07 -7.55
C MET A 146 8.80 1.61 -8.94
N SER A 147 8.25 2.22 -10.00
CA SER A 147 8.58 1.88 -11.38
C SER A 147 10.05 2.14 -11.72
N PHE A 148 10.66 3.21 -11.18
CA PHE A 148 12.10 3.44 -11.34
C PHE A 148 12.90 2.36 -10.63
N MET A 149 12.59 2.06 -9.37
CA MET A 149 13.31 1.06 -8.59
C MET A 149 13.21 -0.33 -9.25
N GLU A 150 12.02 -0.73 -9.70
CA GLU A 150 11.79 -2.02 -10.36
C GLU A 150 12.51 -2.13 -11.70
N ASN A 151 12.50 -1.08 -12.53
CA ASN A 151 13.06 -1.15 -13.89
C ASN A 151 14.55 -0.77 -13.96
N GLN A 152 14.96 0.27 -13.25
CA GLN A 152 16.30 0.89 -13.36
C GLN A 152 17.27 0.44 -12.27
N VAL A 153 16.80 -0.17 -11.18
CA VAL A 153 17.66 -0.72 -10.11
C VAL A 153 17.57 -2.25 -10.08
N LEU A 154 16.36 -2.80 -10.14
CA LEU A 154 16.12 -4.24 -10.04
C LEU A 154 16.06 -4.96 -11.39
N GLY A 155 15.84 -4.22 -12.48
CA GLY A 155 15.66 -4.74 -13.83
C GLY A 155 16.94 -5.31 -14.44
N LYS A 156 16.79 -6.23 -15.41
CA LYS A 156 17.90 -6.97 -16.03
C LYS A 156 18.93 -6.09 -16.74
N GLU A 157 18.49 -4.95 -17.26
CA GLU A 157 19.35 -3.97 -17.96
C GLU A 157 20.05 -3.01 -17.00
N SER A 158 19.73 -3.05 -15.69
CA SER A 158 20.35 -2.19 -14.70
C SER A 158 21.83 -2.55 -14.47
N PRO A 159 22.75 -1.57 -14.38
CA PRO A 159 24.11 -1.79 -13.87
C PRO A 159 24.17 -2.49 -12.50
N LEU A 160 23.14 -2.32 -11.67
CA LEU A 160 23.04 -2.91 -10.34
C LEU A 160 22.40 -4.30 -10.34
N TYR A 161 21.98 -4.81 -11.50
CA TYR A 161 21.43 -6.15 -11.62
C TYR A 161 22.44 -7.20 -11.13
N GLY A 162 21.95 -8.19 -10.38
CA GLY A 162 22.77 -9.26 -9.80
C GLY A 162 23.66 -8.86 -8.61
N ARG A 163 23.72 -7.57 -8.23
CA ARG A 163 24.58 -7.09 -7.13
C ARG A 163 23.83 -6.85 -5.82
N ARG A 164 22.50 -6.78 -5.88
CA ARG A 164 21.68 -6.73 -4.66
C ARG A 164 21.78 -8.05 -3.91
N THR A 165 21.93 -7.98 -2.60
CA THR A 165 21.96 -9.14 -1.70
C THR A 165 20.62 -9.34 -1.00
N GLY A 166 19.79 -8.28 -0.92
CA GLY A 166 18.44 -8.31 -0.38
C GLY A 166 17.56 -7.23 -1.01
N GLN A 167 16.25 -7.47 -0.97
CA GLN A 167 15.24 -6.50 -1.43
C GLN A 167 14.04 -6.50 -0.50
N PHE A 168 13.49 -5.32 -0.25
CA PHE A 168 12.32 -5.11 0.61
C PHE A 168 11.35 -4.16 -0.09
N LYS A 169 10.19 -4.68 -0.47
CA LYS A 169 9.07 -3.86 -0.92
C LYS A 169 8.22 -3.53 0.30
N ILE A 170 8.28 -2.29 0.74
CA ILE A 170 7.51 -1.80 1.89
C ILE A 170 6.12 -1.43 1.39
N GLU A 171 5.16 -2.30 1.71
CA GLU A 171 3.74 -2.09 1.45
C GLU A 171 3.12 -1.25 2.58
N PRO A 172 1.94 -0.64 2.40
CA PRO A 172 1.14 -0.12 3.52
C PRO A 172 0.89 -1.21 4.58
N LEU A 173 0.62 -0.79 5.81
CA LEU A 173 0.26 -1.70 6.90
C LEU A 173 -1.09 -2.37 6.60
N ASP A 174 -1.29 -3.58 7.11
CA ASP A 174 -2.62 -4.19 7.04
C ASP A 174 -3.57 -3.65 8.13
N TYR A 175 -4.79 -4.21 8.18
CA TYR A 175 -5.81 -3.73 9.11
C TYR A 175 -5.50 -4.07 10.58
N LYS A 176 -4.76 -5.15 10.86
CA LYS A 176 -4.33 -5.50 12.23
C LYS A 176 -3.16 -4.64 12.67
N GLU A 177 -2.18 -4.46 11.81
CA GLU A 177 -1.04 -3.58 12.04
C GLU A 177 -1.48 -2.12 12.24
N THR A 178 -2.48 -1.66 11.47
CA THR A 178 -3.07 -0.32 11.64
C THR A 178 -3.68 -0.14 13.03
N ALA A 179 -4.28 -1.18 13.60
CA ALA A 179 -4.96 -1.11 14.89
C ALA A 179 -4.00 -0.83 16.07
N VAL A 180 -2.72 -1.14 15.90
CA VAL A 180 -1.67 -0.91 16.91
C VAL A 180 -1.49 0.58 17.23
N PHE A 181 -1.83 1.48 16.31
CA PHE A 181 -1.70 2.93 16.49
C PHE A 181 -2.71 3.50 17.49
N HIS A 182 -3.88 2.86 17.62
CA HIS A 182 -4.97 3.33 18.46
C HIS A 182 -5.67 2.17 19.20
N PRO A 183 -4.98 1.43 20.09
CA PRO A 183 -5.44 0.13 20.61
C PRO A 183 -6.76 0.18 21.41
N ASN A 184 -7.20 1.36 21.83
CA ASN A 184 -8.44 1.55 22.60
C ASN A 184 -9.69 1.74 21.73
N LEU A 185 -9.54 1.83 20.41
CA LEU A 185 -10.69 1.96 19.50
C LEU A 185 -11.44 0.63 19.34
N SER A 186 -12.74 0.73 19.06
CA SER A 186 -13.58 -0.42 18.73
C SER A 186 -13.12 -1.07 17.42
N ALA A 187 -13.43 -2.36 17.20
CA ALA A 187 -13.13 -3.03 15.93
C ALA A 187 -13.74 -2.31 14.71
N GLU A 188 -14.93 -1.71 14.88
CA GLU A 188 -15.57 -0.85 13.88
C GLU A 188 -14.70 0.36 13.57
N ASP A 189 -14.31 1.14 14.57
CA ASP A 189 -13.48 2.32 14.40
C ASP A 189 -12.11 1.98 13.83
N GLN A 190 -11.48 0.89 14.27
CA GLN A 190 -10.22 0.39 13.71
C GLN A 190 -10.35 0.07 12.22
N SER A 191 -11.45 -0.60 11.84
CA SER A 191 -11.70 -0.94 10.45
C SER A 191 -11.95 0.32 9.62
N LEU A 192 -12.61 1.35 10.16
CA LEU A 192 -12.78 2.65 9.52
C LEU A 192 -11.44 3.37 9.34
N VAL A 193 -10.57 3.39 10.35
CA VAL A 193 -9.23 4.00 10.25
C VAL A 193 -8.42 3.33 9.15
N TYR A 194 -8.38 1.99 9.11
CA TYR A 194 -7.74 1.26 8.01
C TYR A 194 -8.40 1.57 6.67
N GLY A 195 -9.73 1.57 6.63
CA GLY A 195 -10.49 1.84 5.43
C GLY A 195 -10.22 3.23 4.85
N ILE A 196 -10.00 4.23 5.68
CA ILE A 196 -9.76 5.62 5.26
C ILE A 196 -8.29 5.85 4.92
N THR A 197 -7.38 5.31 5.72
CA THR A 197 -5.93 5.57 5.58
C THR A 197 -5.23 4.60 4.63
N GLY A 198 -5.84 3.45 4.35
CA GLY A 198 -5.22 2.36 3.61
C GLY A 198 -3.99 1.76 4.29
N GLY A 199 -3.87 1.91 5.62
CA GLY A 199 -2.71 1.46 6.37
C GLY A 199 -1.43 2.27 6.12
N VAL A 200 -1.52 3.45 5.50
CA VAL A 200 -0.34 4.31 5.30
C VAL A 200 0.00 5.01 6.62
N PRO A 201 1.17 4.74 7.25
CA PRO A 201 1.50 5.25 8.58
C PRO A 201 1.41 6.77 8.71
N HIS A 202 1.81 7.51 7.67
CA HIS A 202 1.72 8.97 7.67
C HIS A 202 0.27 9.46 7.78
N TYR A 203 -0.68 8.80 7.10
CA TYR A 203 -2.09 9.20 7.16
C TYR A 203 -2.72 8.82 8.49
N ILE A 204 -2.37 7.65 9.04
CA ILE A 204 -2.80 7.22 10.39
C ILE A 204 -2.36 8.27 11.43
N ASN A 205 -1.08 8.62 11.44
CA ASN A 205 -0.56 9.63 12.37
C ASN A 205 -1.18 11.03 12.15
N LYS A 206 -1.52 11.38 10.91
CA LYS A 206 -2.12 12.68 10.58
C LYS A 206 -3.60 12.78 10.89
N LEU A 207 -4.30 11.67 11.06
CA LEU A 207 -5.67 11.69 11.60
C LEU A 207 -5.70 12.16 13.06
N ASP A 208 -4.61 11.97 13.82
CA ASP A 208 -4.46 12.42 15.22
C ASP A 208 -5.71 12.12 16.07
N ILE A 209 -6.13 10.86 16.09
CA ILE A 209 -7.36 10.45 16.77
C ILE A 209 -7.18 10.55 18.29
N ARG A 210 -7.93 11.46 18.93
CA ARG A 210 -7.92 11.70 20.38
C ARG A 210 -9.19 11.25 21.10
N GLY A 211 -9.94 10.33 20.48
CA GLY A 211 -11.12 9.72 21.08
C GLY A 211 -12.18 9.35 20.04
N SER A 212 -12.60 10.33 19.24
CA SER A 212 -13.65 10.14 18.23
C SER A 212 -13.08 10.13 16.82
N VAL A 213 -13.36 9.06 16.05
CA VAL A 213 -13.02 9.01 14.62
C VAL A 213 -13.77 10.09 13.84
N ASP A 214 -15.03 10.36 14.19
CA ASP A 214 -15.83 11.39 13.52
C ASP A 214 -15.25 12.79 13.70
N GLU A 215 -14.79 13.12 14.92
CA GLU A 215 -14.14 14.42 15.19
C GLU A 215 -12.81 14.52 14.43
N ALA A 216 -12.00 13.46 14.46
CA ALA A 216 -10.76 13.41 13.70
C ALA A 216 -10.97 13.60 12.19
N LEU A 217 -12.06 13.06 11.63
CA LEU A 217 -12.41 13.26 10.23
C LEU A 217 -12.85 14.70 9.95
N LEU A 218 -13.68 15.29 10.81
CA LEU A 218 -14.10 16.69 10.68
C LEU A 218 -12.88 17.62 10.69
N ASP A 219 -11.96 17.41 11.63
CA ASP A 219 -10.79 18.26 11.82
C ASP A 219 -9.75 18.06 10.71
N ASN A 220 -9.57 16.86 10.16
CA ASN A 220 -8.44 16.59 9.26
C ASN A 220 -8.82 16.47 7.77
N PHE A 221 -10.02 15.99 7.45
CA PHE A 221 -10.50 15.83 6.07
C PHE A 221 -11.51 16.89 5.65
N PHE A 222 -12.24 17.48 6.59
CA PHE A 222 -13.32 18.43 6.32
C PHE A 222 -13.03 19.84 6.85
N ASP A 223 -11.76 20.15 7.02
CA ASP A 223 -11.21 21.49 7.29
C ASP A 223 -10.18 21.84 6.22
N ARG A 224 -10.30 23.03 5.60
CA ARG A 224 -9.40 23.50 4.54
C ARG A 224 -7.98 23.78 5.00
N SER A 225 -7.82 24.08 6.29
CA SER A 225 -6.51 24.35 6.88
C SER A 225 -5.71 23.07 7.13
N SER A 226 -6.37 21.91 7.04
CA SER A 226 -5.78 20.63 7.41
C SER A 226 -5.00 19.98 6.29
N TYR A 227 -3.96 19.26 6.70
CA TYR A 227 -3.03 18.60 5.78
C TYR A 227 -3.72 17.57 4.88
N LEU A 228 -4.60 16.72 5.43
CA LEU A 228 -5.24 15.65 4.67
C LEU A 228 -6.29 16.16 3.67
N TYR A 229 -6.81 17.38 3.86
CA TYR A 229 -7.71 18.02 2.90
C TYR A 229 -7.03 18.32 1.54
N GLU A 230 -5.80 18.84 1.53
CA GLU A 230 -5.07 19.16 0.29
C GLU A 230 -4.24 17.99 -0.26
N GLU A 231 -4.19 16.89 0.48
CA GLU A 231 -3.17 15.87 0.27
C GLU A 231 -3.24 15.17 -1.10
N PRO A 232 -4.38 14.65 -1.59
CA PRO A 232 -4.41 14.01 -2.91
C PRO A 232 -3.94 14.94 -4.04
N GLY A 233 -4.32 16.23 -3.97
CA GLY A 233 -3.89 17.24 -4.93
C GLY A 233 -2.38 17.49 -4.87
N ASN A 234 -1.81 17.57 -3.67
CA ASN A 234 -0.37 17.76 -3.47
C ASN A 234 0.45 16.56 -3.95
N LEU A 235 0.02 15.34 -3.64
CA LEU A 235 0.71 14.13 -4.12
C LEU A 235 0.70 14.05 -5.65
N LEU A 236 -0.44 14.31 -6.29
CA LEU A 236 -0.50 14.31 -7.76
C LEU A 236 0.39 15.39 -8.39
N LYS A 237 0.46 16.60 -7.83
CA LYS A 237 1.34 17.67 -8.33
C LYS A 237 2.83 17.34 -8.17
N GLN A 238 3.20 16.60 -7.13
CA GLN A 238 4.58 16.17 -6.92
C GLN A 238 5.01 15.07 -7.89
N GLU A 239 4.10 14.18 -8.25
CA GLU A 239 4.39 13.02 -9.11
C GLU A 239 4.18 13.31 -10.61
N LEU A 240 3.32 14.27 -10.96
CA LEU A 240 2.77 14.41 -12.32
C LEU A 240 2.78 15.87 -12.81
N ARG A 241 3.05 16.06 -14.11
CA ARG A 241 3.08 17.40 -14.76
C ARG A 241 1.70 17.94 -15.13
N GLU A 242 0.74 17.08 -15.49
CA GLU A 242 -0.59 17.46 -16.00
C GLU A 242 -1.70 16.78 -15.19
N PRO A 243 -2.01 17.23 -13.96
CA PRO A 243 -2.89 16.49 -13.05
C PRO A 243 -4.37 16.51 -13.44
N ALA A 244 -4.80 17.36 -14.38
CA ALA A 244 -6.21 17.53 -14.72
C ALA A 244 -6.87 16.23 -15.22
N ILE A 245 -6.26 15.55 -16.19
CA ILE A 245 -6.78 14.29 -16.75
C ILE A 245 -6.70 13.17 -15.71
N TYR A 246 -5.63 13.13 -14.91
CA TYR A 246 -5.52 12.19 -13.80
C TYR A 246 -6.65 12.34 -12.78
N ASN A 247 -6.93 13.58 -12.36
CA ASN A 247 -8.05 13.91 -11.47
C ASN A 247 -9.39 13.47 -12.06
N ALA A 248 -9.61 13.73 -13.36
CA ALA A 248 -10.84 13.34 -14.05
C ALA A 248 -11.04 11.81 -14.07
N ILE A 249 -9.97 11.05 -14.37
CA ILE A 249 -10.01 9.57 -14.35
C ILE A 249 -10.29 9.04 -12.95
N ILE A 250 -9.57 9.53 -11.93
CA ILE A 250 -9.76 9.10 -10.54
C ILE A 250 -11.19 9.38 -10.09
N LYS A 251 -11.70 10.59 -10.37
CA LYS A 251 -13.08 10.98 -10.06
C LYS A 251 -14.09 10.08 -10.77
N ALA A 252 -13.91 9.81 -12.07
CA ALA A 252 -14.79 8.93 -12.83
C ALA A 252 -14.90 7.54 -12.19
N ILE A 253 -13.77 6.96 -11.76
CA ILE A 253 -13.70 5.66 -11.09
C ILE A 253 -14.32 5.74 -9.68
N ALA A 254 -14.05 6.79 -8.90
CA ALA A 254 -14.66 7.00 -7.58
C ALA A 254 -16.20 7.07 -7.65
N GLU A 255 -16.73 7.63 -8.74
CA GLU A 255 -18.16 7.70 -9.05
C GLU A 255 -18.70 6.44 -9.77
N GLY A 256 -17.97 5.33 -9.75
CA GLY A 256 -18.45 4.01 -10.20
C GLY A 256 -18.15 3.64 -11.65
N ALA A 257 -17.39 4.44 -12.42
CA ALA A 257 -16.93 4.00 -13.74
C ALA A 257 -15.83 2.95 -13.59
N SER A 258 -16.13 1.69 -13.91
CA SER A 258 -15.26 0.55 -13.66
C SER A 258 -14.66 -0.02 -14.94
N ARG A 259 -15.24 0.29 -16.11
CA ARG A 259 -14.76 -0.20 -17.41
C ARG A 259 -14.14 0.90 -18.24
N MET A 260 -13.21 0.54 -19.14
CA MET A 260 -12.52 1.49 -20.03
C MET A 260 -13.50 2.42 -20.76
N ASN A 261 -14.57 1.87 -21.36
CA ASN A 261 -15.56 2.67 -22.07
C ASN A 261 -16.34 3.63 -21.14
N GLU A 262 -16.65 3.21 -19.90
CA GLU A 262 -17.34 4.06 -18.93
C GLU A 262 -16.44 5.24 -18.50
N ILE A 263 -15.16 4.95 -18.23
CA ILE A 263 -14.16 5.96 -17.87
C ILE A 263 -13.96 6.92 -19.04
N LYS A 264 -13.80 6.40 -20.27
CA LYS A 264 -13.69 7.20 -21.50
C LYS A 264 -14.84 8.18 -21.62
N MET A 265 -16.08 7.69 -21.53
CA MET A 265 -17.28 8.49 -21.70
C MET A 265 -17.43 9.57 -20.62
N LYS A 266 -17.07 9.27 -19.37
CA LYS A 266 -17.11 10.25 -18.28
C LYS A 266 -16.03 11.32 -18.38
N VAL A 267 -14.82 10.95 -18.82
CA VAL A 267 -13.69 11.86 -18.92
C VAL A 267 -13.76 12.71 -20.20
N GLY A 268 -14.35 12.19 -21.27
CA GLY A 268 -14.49 12.89 -22.55
C GLY A 268 -13.24 12.85 -23.43
N GLU A 269 -12.39 11.84 -23.26
CA GLU A 269 -11.08 11.73 -23.92
C GLU A 269 -10.92 10.40 -24.67
N GLU A 270 -9.92 10.30 -25.55
CA GLU A 270 -9.70 9.10 -26.37
C GLU A 270 -9.08 7.91 -25.61
N ASN A 271 -9.36 6.68 -26.09
CA ASN A 271 -8.94 5.43 -25.43
C ASN A 271 -7.41 5.32 -25.26
N SER A 272 -6.64 5.76 -26.26
CA SER A 272 -5.17 5.73 -26.21
C SER A 272 -4.63 6.66 -25.11
N LEU A 273 -5.24 7.83 -24.95
CA LEU A 273 -4.91 8.78 -23.90
C LEU A 273 -5.26 8.18 -22.54
N ILE A 274 -6.51 7.76 -22.34
CA ILE A 274 -6.97 7.18 -21.06
C ILE A 274 -6.12 5.97 -20.65
N SER A 275 -5.74 5.11 -21.60
CA SER A 275 -4.87 3.96 -21.33
C SER A 275 -3.48 4.37 -20.82
N LYS A 276 -2.89 5.43 -21.38
CA LYS A 276 -1.60 5.97 -20.92
C LYS A 276 -1.69 6.50 -19.50
N TYR A 277 -2.73 7.27 -19.20
CA TYR A 277 -2.92 7.85 -17.87
C TYR A 277 -3.28 6.78 -16.82
N LEU A 278 -4.13 5.80 -17.16
CA LEU A 278 -4.42 4.66 -16.30
C LEU A 278 -3.16 3.86 -15.97
N LYS A 279 -2.27 3.64 -16.95
CA LYS A 279 -0.99 2.97 -16.70
C LYS A 279 -0.17 3.70 -15.63
N THR A 280 -0.01 5.02 -15.75
CA THR A 280 0.70 5.81 -14.73
C THR A 280 0.01 5.73 -13.36
N LEU A 281 -1.32 5.82 -13.30
CA LEU A 281 -2.05 5.69 -12.02
C LEU A 281 -1.91 4.30 -11.38
N ILE A 282 -1.78 3.26 -12.20
CA ILE A 282 -1.48 1.90 -11.76
C ILE A 282 -0.06 1.81 -11.22
N ASP A 283 0.92 2.39 -11.93
CA ASP A 283 2.31 2.42 -11.49
C ASP A 283 2.48 3.22 -10.18
N LEU A 284 1.65 4.25 -9.96
CA LEU A 284 1.56 5.00 -8.70
C LEU A 284 0.79 4.27 -7.59
N GLY A 285 0.13 3.15 -7.90
CA GLY A 285 -0.70 2.38 -6.98
C GLY A 285 -2.00 3.08 -6.55
N ILE A 286 -2.45 4.10 -7.31
CA ILE A 286 -3.72 4.81 -7.05
C ILE A 286 -4.88 4.03 -7.65
N VAL A 287 -4.68 3.47 -8.84
CA VAL A 287 -5.64 2.62 -9.55
C VAL A 287 -5.10 1.20 -9.61
N ARG A 288 -5.97 0.20 -9.60
CA ARG A 288 -5.62 -1.18 -9.97
C ARG A 288 -6.56 -1.72 -11.02
N LYS A 289 -6.08 -2.72 -11.75
CA LYS A 289 -6.91 -3.60 -12.58
C LYS A 289 -7.30 -4.81 -11.76
N GLU A 290 -8.55 -5.21 -11.89
CA GLU A 290 -9.05 -6.45 -11.29
C GLU A 290 -9.69 -7.32 -12.37
N THR A 291 -9.44 -8.62 -12.29
CA THR A 291 -9.95 -9.66 -13.17
C THR A 291 -10.51 -10.76 -12.26
N PRO A 292 -11.58 -11.47 -12.64
CA PRO A 292 -12.10 -12.56 -11.80
C PRO A 292 -10.98 -13.55 -11.47
N VAL A 293 -10.90 -14.02 -10.22
CA VAL A 293 -9.77 -14.84 -9.73
C VAL A 293 -9.51 -16.11 -10.54
N THR A 294 -10.52 -16.59 -11.27
CA THR A 294 -10.39 -17.80 -12.12
C THR A 294 -10.29 -17.51 -13.62
N GLU A 295 -10.02 -16.26 -14.02
CA GLU A 295 -9.85 -15.82 -15.40
C GLU A 295 -8.39 -15.37 -15.66
N LYS A 296 -7.94 -15.48 -16.91
CA LYS A 296 -6.61 -14.97 -17.28
C LYS A 296 -6.58 -13.45 -17.19
N PRO A 297 -5.45 -12.84 -16.75
CA PRO A 297 -5.28 -11.39 -16.71
C PRO A 297 -5.71 -10.72 -18.02
N GLY A 298 -6.51 -9.66 -17.91
CA GLY A 298 -6.99 -8.90 -19.07
C GLY A 298 -8.41 -9.25 -19.51
N LYS A 299 -8.95 -10.42 -19.16
CA LYS A 299 -10.36 -10.75 -19.44
C LYS A 299 -11.30 -10.12 -18.42
N LYS A 300 -12.43 -9.57 -18.88
CA LYS A 300 -13.47 -8.93 -18.05
C LYS A 300 -12.91 -7.89 -17.05
N THR A 301 -11.82 -7.22 -17.42
CA THR A 301 -11.08 -6.30 -16.53
C THR A 301 -11.94 -5.14 -16.08
N ILE A 302 -11.88 -4.85 -14.79
CA ILE A 302 -12.39 -3.62 -14.19
C ILE A 302 -11.25 -2.80 -13.60
N TYR A 303 -11.48 -1.49 -13.45
CA TYR A 303 -10.58 -0.53 -12.84
C TYR A 303 -11.17 -0.05 -11.54
N LEU A 304 -10.37 -0.06 -10.48
CA LEU A 304 -10.79 0.34 -9.14
C LEU A 304 -9.74 1.26 -8.55
N LEU A 305 -10.16 2.15 -7.65
CA LEU A 305 -9.20 2.87 -6.81
C LEU A 305 -8.61 1.89 -5.79
N ALA A 306 -7.31 1.68 -5.89
CA ALA A 306 -6.55 0.81 -4.99
C ALA A 306 -6.16 1.54 -3.70
N ASP A 307 -6.00 2.86 -3.79
CA ASP A 307 -5.62 3.70 -2.66
C ASP A 307 -6.87 4.16 -1.90
N ASN A 308 -7.03 3.62 -0.70
CA ASN A 308 -8.14 3.89 0.21
C ASN A 308 -8.29 5.37 0.57
N PHE A 309 -7.18 6.08 0.76
CA PHE A 309 -7.17 7.51 1.08
C PHE A 309 -7.70 8.33 -0.09
N PHE A 310 -7.24 8.05 -1.31
CA PHE A 310 -7.83 8.64 -2.52
C PHE A 310 -9.32 8.29 -2.63
N ARG A 311 -9.70 7.03 -2.42
CA ARG A 311 -11.09 6.59 -2.53
C ARG A 311 -12.00 7.32 -1.53
N PHE A 312 -11.56 7.52 -0.28
CA PHE A 312 -12.31 8.29 0.73
C PHE A 312 -12.45 9.74 0.30
N TRP A 313 -11.31 10.37 -0.03
CA TRP A 313 -11.27 11.79 -0.34
C TRP A 313 -12.13 12.13 -1.55
N TYR A 314 -11.98 11.43 -2.68
CA TYR A 314 -12.76 11.73 -3.90
C TYR A 314 -14.24 11.43 -3.74
N ARG A 315 -14.61 10.53 -2.83
CA ARG A 315 -16.01 10.20 -2.55
C ARG A 315 -16.70 11.29 -1.71
N PHE A 316 -16.02 11.84 -0.70
CA PHE A 316 -16.68 12.69 0.30
C PHE A 316 -16.25 14.16 0.29
N VAL A 317 -15.01 14.49 -0.07
CA VAL A 317 -14.52 15.87 0.03
C VAL A 317 -15.01 16.73 -1.14
N PRO A 318 -14.79 16.39 -2.43
CA PRO A 318 -15.20 17.24 -3.55
C PRO A 318 -16.70 17.56 -3.59
N VAL A 319 -17.54 16.57 -3.28
CA VAL A 319 -19.00 16.71 -3.32
C VAL A 319 -19.55 17.62 -2.20
N ASN A 320 -18.76 17.81 -1.13
CA ASN A 320 -19.14 18.61 0.04
C ASN A 320 -18.33 19.92 0.17
N MET A 321 -17.51 20.30 -0.83
CA MET A 321 -16.63 21.48 -0.75
C MET A 321 -17.37 22.76 -0.32
N SER A 322 -18.54 23.06 -0.89
CA SER A 322 -19.31 24.25 -0.48
C SER A 322 -19.73 24.24 1.00
N ALA A 323 -20.06 23.06 1.55
CA ALA A 323 -20.42 22.92 2.95
C ALA A 323 -19.20 23.02 3.87
N ILE A 324 -18.05 22.48 3.43
CA ILE A 324 -16.75 22.63 4.10
C ILE A 324 -16.35 24.10 4.15
N ASP A 325 -16.37 24.78 3.00
CA ASP A 325 -16.01 26.19 2.84
C ASP A 325 -16.85 27.14 3.71
N SER A 326 -18.11 26.80 3.92
CA SER A 326 -19.04 27.61 4.73
C SER A 326 -19.13 27.15 6.19
N GLY A 327 -18.31 26.18 6.62
CA GLY A 327 -18.34 25.63 7.98
C GLY A 327 -19.62 24.85 8.33
N ARG A 328 -20.50 24.61 7.36
CA ARG A 328 -21.77 23.88 7.55
C ARG A 328 -21.57 22.37 7.61
N ILE A 329 -20.41 21.87 7.20
CA ILE A 329 -20.11 20.44 7.13
C ILE A 329 -20.34 19.73 8.46
N VAL A 330 -20.00 20.34 9.59
CA VAL A 330 -20.21 19.80 10.94
C VAL A 330 -21.66 19.42 11.19
N LYS A 331 -22.61 20.26 10.73
CA LYS A 331 -24.05 20.03 10.93
C LYS A 331 -24.62 18.94 10.02
N ILE A 332 -24.10 18.81 8.80
CA ILE A 332 -24.61 17.86 7.80
C ILE A 332 -23.81 16.55 7.76
N TYR A 333 -22.68 16.46 8.46
CA TYR A 333 -21.79 15.29 8.50
C TYR A 333 -22.54 13.96 8.71
N PRO A 334 -23.49 13.85 9.65
CA PRO A 334 -24.26 12.62 9.84
C PRO A 334 -25.00 12.16 8.57
N HIS A 335 -25.48 13.12 7.76
CA HIS A 335 -26.32 12.90 6.60
C HIS A 335 -25.57 12.85 5.27
N VAL A 336 -24.33 13.34 5.18
CA VAL A 336 -23.61 13.36 3.88
C VAL A 336 -22.32 12.56 3.90
N ILE A 337 -21.83 12.18 5.10
CA ILE A 337 -20.67 11.29 5.26
C ILE A 337 -21.05 10.06 6.07
N LYS A 338 -21.43 10.24 7.36
CA LYS A 338 -21.54 9.12 8.32
C LYS A 338 -22.48 8.02 7.84
N GLN A 339 -23.67 8.37 7.34
CA GLN A 339 -24.64 7.37 6.84
C GLN A 339 -24.15 6.56 5.63
N TYR A 340 -23.16 7.06 4.89
CA TYR A 340 -22.60 6.41 3.71
C TYR A 340 -21.27 5.69 3.98
N LEU A 341 -20.74 5.75 5.20
CA LEU A 341 -19.53 5.02 5.59
C LEU A 341 -19.70 3.49 5.43
N PRO A 342 -20.85 2.87 5.77
CA PRO A 342 -21.01 1.43 5.56
C PRO A 342 -20.86 1.00 4.09
N ASP A 343 -21.45 1.75 3.16
CA ASP A 343 -21.32 1.48 1.73
C ASP A 343 -19.89 1.71 1.22
N TYR A 344 -19.23 2.79 1.69
CA TYR A 344 -17.82 3.02 1.41
C TYR A 344 -16.95 1.84 1.85
N MET A 345 -17.21 1.31 3.06
CA MET A 345 -16.46 0.21 3.64
C MET A 345 -16.68 -1.14 2.97
N GLY A 346 -17.71 -1.34 2.13
CA GLY A 346 -18.00 -2.64 1.51
C GLY A 346 -16.78 -3.32 0.87
N LEU A 347 -16.19 -2.72 -0.17
CA LEU A 347 -15.01 -3.27 -0.86
C LEU A 347 -13.76 -3.36 0.05
N ILE A 348 -13.65 -2.49 1.04
CA ILE A 348 -12.53 -2.51 1.99
C ILE A 348 -12.67 -3.71 2.93
N PHE A 349 -13.88 -3.94 3.43
CA PHE A 349 -14.19 -5.05 4.31
C PHE A 349 -14.03 -6.39 3.58
N GLU A 350 -14.42 -6.47 2.31
CA GLU A 350 -14.11 -7.63 1.46
C GLU A 350 -12.60 -7.91 1.43
N LYS A 351 -11.77 -6.88 1.23
CA LYS A 351 -10.30 -7.03 1.26
C LYS A 351 -9.79 -7.48 2.63
N MET A 352 -10.30 -6.90 3.73
CA MET A 352 -9.94 -7.32 5.09
C MET A 352 -10.28 -8.79 5.35
N CYS A 353 -11.44 -9.25 4.88
CA CYS A 353 -11.87 -10.64 5.02
C CYS A 353 -11.00 -11.60 4.19
N GLN A 354 -10.58 -11.17 2.98
CA GLN A 354 -9.62 -11.92 2.17
C GLN A 354 -8.26 -12.02 2.88
N ASP A 355 -7.76 -10.93 3.45
CA ASP A 355 -6.49 -10.92 4.21
C ASP A 355 -6.57 -11.76 5.49
N TYR A 356 -7.72 -11.75 6.17
CA TYR A 356 -7.99 -12.64 7.29
C TYR A 356 -7.83 -14.11 6.89
N LEU A 357 -8.48 -14.54 5.81
CA LEU A 357 -8.38 -15.93 5.35
C LEU A 357 -6.95 -16.28 4.93
N LEU A 358 -6.24 -15.37 4.28
CA LEU A 358 -4.91 -15.65 3.73
C LEU A 358 -3.80 -15.69 4.79
N TYR A 359 -3.87 -14.82 5.80
CA TYR A 359 -2.75 -14.60 6.73
C TYR A 359 -3.06 -14.93 8.19
N TYR A 360 -4.34 -14.96 8.59
CA TYR A 360 -4.74 -15.00 9.99
C TYR A 360 -5.66 -16.16 10.36
N SER A 361 -6.17 -16.91 9.38
CA SER A 361 -6.98 -18.09 9.63
C SER A 361 -6.11 -19.33 9.82
N ASP A 362 -6.06 -19.86 11.04
CA ASP A 362 -5.20 -21.01 11.39
C ASP A 362 -5.65 -22.35 10.78
N ASN A 363 -6.94 -22.53 10.47
CA ASN A 363 -7.51 -23.81 10.03
C ASN A 363 -8.51 -23.64 8.89
N LEU A 364 -7.98 -23.47 7.67
CA LEU A 364 -8.76 -23.48 6.44
C LEU A 364 -9.08 -24.92 5.99
N PRO A 365 -10.23 -25.16 5.36
CA PRO A 365 -10.60 -26.47 4.82
C PRO A 365 -9.78 -26.86 3.57
N ILE A 366 -9.13 -25.89 2.93
CA ILE A 366 -8.28 -26.08 1.75
C ILE A 366 -7.01 -25.24 1.90
N GLU A 367 -5.93 -25.69 1.27
CA GLU A 367 -4.74 -24.86 1.07
C GLU A 367 -4.99 -23.88 -0.07
N LEU A 368 -4.95 -22.58 0.22
CA LEU A 368 -5.26 -21.53 -0.74
C LEU A 368 -4.09 -21.25 -1.68
N ASN A 369 -4.34 -21.28 -2.99
CA ASN A 369 -3.42 -20.78 -4.01
C ASN A 369 -3.63 -19.28 -4.26
N GLU A 370 -4.87 -18.90 -4.60
CA GLU A 370 -5.27 -17.51 -4.83
C GLU A 370 -6.63 -17.25 -4.18
N ILE A 371 -6.82 -16.01 -3.72
CA ILE A 371 -8.08 -15.52 -3.18
C ILE A 371 -8.44 -14.21 -3.87
N GLY A 372 -9.70 -14.06 -4.27
CA GLY A 372 -10.15 -12.83 -4.92
C GLY A 372 -11.63 -12.86 -5.26
N GLN A 373 -12.10 -11.84 -5.97
CA GLN A 373 -13.50 -11.75 -6.37
C GLN A 373 -13.77 -12.55 -7.65
N TRP A 374 -15.03 -12.90 -7.86
CA TRP A 374 -15.48 -13.47 -9.12
C TRP A 374 -16.74 -12.77 -9.61
N TRP A 375 -16.83 -12.53 -10.92
CA TRP A 375 -18.06 -12.07 -11.57
C TRP A 375 -18.33 -12.78 -12.89
N GLY A 376 -19.61 -13.07 -13.15
CA GLY A 376 -20.05 -13.78 -14.34
C GLY A 376 -21.55 -13.63 -14.61
N ALA A 377 -21.97 -14.06 -15.80
CA ALA A 377 -23.37 -14.07 -16.17
C ALA A 377 -24.07 -15.30 -15.58
N ASP A 378 -25.21 -15.10 -14.93
CA ASP A 378 -26.16 -16.15 -14.55
C ASP A 378 -27.16 -16.31 -15.71
N PRO A 379 -27.09 -17.42 -16.48
CA PRO A 379 -28.00 -17.65 -17.61
C PRO A 379 -29.46 -17.83 -17.17
N GLY A 380 -29.68 -18.40 -15.98
CA GLY A 380 -31.00 -18.68 -15.44
C GLY A 380 -31.74 -17.41 -15.04
N LYS A 381 -31.03 -16.44 -14.46
CA LYS A 381 -31.60 -15.15 -14.03
C LYS A 381 -31.37 -14.00 -15.02
N ARG A 382 -30.60 -14.24 -16.10
CA ARG A 382 -30.19 -13.24 -17.10
C ARG A 382 -29.59 -11.98 -16.47
N LYS A 383 -28.77 -12.15 -15.43
CA LYS A 383 -28.13 -11.06 -14.67
C LYS A 383 -26.65 -11.36 -14.43
N GLN A 384 -25.86 -10.33 -14.14
CA GLN A 384 -24.51 -10.54 -13.61
C GLN A 384 -24.59 -10.94 -12.14
N VAL A 385 -23.74 -11.89 -11.75
CA VAL A 385 -23.52 -12.34 -10.39
C VAL A 385 -22.09 -12.00 -10.00
N GLN A 386 -21.90 -11.60 -8.76
CA GLN A 386 -20.61 -11.35 -8.14
C GLN A 386 -20.51 -12.16 -6.86
N ILE A 387 -19.35 -12.77 -6.65
CA ILE A 387 -18.97 -13.46 -5.41
C ILE A 387 -17.82 -12.66 -4.80
N ASP A 388 -18.04 -12.20 -3.58
CA ASP A 388 -17.14 -11.30 -2.85
C ASP A 388 -15.78 -11.98 -2.57
N ILE A 389 -15.80 -13.29 -2.29
CA ILE A 389 -14.59 -14.10 -2.06
C ILE A 389 -14.73 -15.45 -2.76
N VAL A 390 -13.75 -15.77 -3.60
CA VAL A 390 -13.48 -17.11 -4.11
C VAL A 390 -12.04 -17.46 -3.73
N GLY A 391 -11.89 -18.41 -2.81
CA GLY A 391 -10.61 -19.03 -2.48
C GLY A 391 -10.39 -20.25 -3.37
N THR A 392 -9.33 -20.23 -4.17
CA THR A 392 -8.95 -21.31 -5.07
C THR A 392 -7.95 -22.24 -4.40
N PRO A 393 -8.07 -23.57 -4.59
CA PRO A 393 -7.17 -24.51 -3.96
C PRO A 393 -5.83 -24.59 -4.70
N VAL A 394 -4.77 -24.98 -4.00
CA VAL A 394 -3.50 -25.43 -4.62
C VAL A 394 -3.71 -26.70 -5.44
N GLU A 395 -4.49 -27.65 -4.91
CA GLU A 395 -4.82 -28.91 -5.57
C GLU A 395 -6.30 -29.29 -5.29
N GLY A 396 -6.93 -29.95 -6.26
CA GLY A 396 -8.31 -30.40 -6.15
C GLY A 396 -9.34 -29.40 -6.71
N LYS A 397 -10.61 -29.64 -6.39
CA LYS A 397 -11.76 -28.86 -6.89
C LYS A 397 -12.68 -28.40 -5.76
N GLU A 398 -12.11 -28.22 -4.58
CA GLU A 398 -12.80 -27.65 -3.43
C GLU A 398 -12.49 -26.15 -3.36
N TYR A 399 -13.53 -25.32 -3.24
CA TYR A 399 -13.37 -23.87 -3.24
C TYR A 399 -13.97 -23.26 -1.98
N ILE A 400 -13.37 -22.17 -1.51
CA ILE A 400 -14.04 -21.29 -0.54
C ILE A 400 -14.90 -20.30 -1.30
N ILE A 401 -16.17 -20.19 -0.92
CA ILE A 401 -17.11 -19.19 -1.43
C ILE A 401 -17.49 -18.32 -0.24
N GLY A 402 -17.22 -17.02 -0.32
CA GLY A 402 -17.44 -16.08 0.79
C GLY A 402 -18.33 -14.90 0.42
N SER A 403 -19.11 -14.43 1.39
CA SER A 403 -19.79 -13.13 1.32
C SER A 403 -19.43 -12.24 2.49
N CYS A 404 -19.23 -10.96 2.20
CA CYS A 404 -18.85 -9.95 3.19
C CYS A 404 -19.94 -8.88 3.30
N LYS A 405 -20.34 -8.55 4.53
CA LYS A 405 -21.41 -7.58 4.80
C LYS A 405 -21.00 -6.60 5.88
N TYR A 406 -20.63 -5.40 5.46
CA TYR A 406 -20.33 -4.28 6.34
C TYR A 406 -21.59 -3.42 6.55
N ARG A 407 -22.52 -3.92 7.38
CA ARG A 407 -23.77 -3.22 7.74
C ARG A 407 -24.15 -3.52 9.19
N ASN A 408 -25.05 -2.73 9.76
CA ASN A 408 -25.45 -2.88 11.15
C ASN A 408 -26.47 -4.00 11.36
N GLU A 409 -27.18 -4.40 10.31
CA GLU A 409 -28.18 -5.45 10.36
C GLU A 409 -27.55 -6.84 10.37
N LYS A 410 -28.14 -7.73 11.19
CA LYS A 410 -27.77 -9.15 11.22
C LYS A 410 -28.02 -9.82 9.86
N ILE A 411 -27.13 -10.75 9.49
CA ILE A 411 -27.23 -11.52 8.25
C ILE A 411 -28.03 -12.81 8.49
N GLY A 412 -28.99 -13.06 7.61
CA GLY A 412 -29.88 -14.22 7.66
C GLY A 412 -29.45 -15.38 6.77
N VAL A 413 -30.25 -16.46 6.82
CA VAL A 413 -30.06 -17.69 6.03
C VAL A 413 -30.24 -17.45 4.52
N ASP A 414 -30.97 -16.39 4.15
CA ASP A 414 -31.12 -15.96 2.76
C ASP A 414 -29.78 -15.67 2.07
N GLU A 415 -28.78 -15.19 2.82
CA GLU A 415 -27.43 -14.98 2.30
C GLU A 415 -26.73 -16.32 1.96
N LEU A 416 -26.86 -17.32 2.83
CA LEU A 416 -26.28 -18.65 2.59
C LEU A 416 -26.90 -19.31 1.35
N GLU A 417 -28.22 -19.25 1.20
CA GLU A 417 -28.91 -19.78 0.03
C GLU A 417 -28.53 -19.03 -1.26
N ARG A 418 -28.32 -17.70 -1.16
CA ARG A 418 -27.79 -16.91 -2.27
C ARG A 418 -26.38 -17.36 -2.67
N MET A 419 -25.50 -17.60 -1.71
CA MET A 419 -24.14 -18.09 -1.97
C MET A 419 -24.12 -19.48 -2.57
N ARG A 420 -25.01 -20.38 -2.15
CA ARG A 420 -25.19 -21.71 -2.77
C ARG A 420 -25.57 -21.58 -4.23
N HIS A 421 -26.53 -20.71 -4.55
CA HIS A 421 -26.89 -20.40 -5.94
C HIS A 421 -25.70 -19.83 -6.72
N TYR A 422 -24.93 -18.90 -6.14
CA TYR A 422 -23.76 -18.32 -6.80
C TYR A 422 -22.64 -19.32 -7.03
N ALA A 423 -22.42 -20.27 -6.11
CA ALA A 423 -21.48 -21.36 -6.28
C ALA A 423 -21.88 -22.27 -7.46
N VAL A 424 -23.18 -22.54 -7.63
CA VAL A 424 -23.70 -23.27 -8.80
C VAL A 424 -23.42 -22.51 -10.10
N VAL A 425 -23.65 -21.20 -10.13
CA VAL A 425 -23.37 -20.35 -11.30
C VAL A 425 -21.87 -20.29 -11.60
N PHE A 426 -21.02 -20.27 -10.56
CA PHE A 426 -19.58 -20.32 -10.69
C PHE A 426 -19.11 -21.64 -11.32
N GLY A 427 -19.65 -22.78 -10.85
CA GLY A 427 -19.63 -24.06 -11.57
C GLY A 427 -18.25 -24.68 -11.82
N LYS A 428 -17.20 -24.29 -11.07
CA LYS A 428 -15.83 -24.81 -11.25
C LYS A 428 -15.41 -25.85 -10.21
N GLY A 429 -16.13 -25.96 -9.10
CA GLY A 429 -15.84 -26.88 -7.99
C GLY A 429 -16.80 -28.06 -7.89
N ASP A 430 -16.31 -29.14 -7.28
CA ASP A 430 -17.08 -30.33 -6.91
C ASP A 430 -17.66 -30.18 -5.49
N HIS A 431 -17.01 -29.39 -4.64
CA HIS A 431 -17.44 -29.05 -3.29
C HIS A 431 -17.13 -27.58 -2.96
N TYR A 432 -17.96 -26.96 -2.10
CA TYR A 432 -17.86 -25.55 -1.76
C TYR A 432 -17.96 -25.34 -0.25
N HIS A 433 -16.96 -24.66 0.31
CA HIS A 433 -16.90 -24.25 1.72
C HIS A 433 -17.42 -22.81 1.85
N TYR A 434 -18.52 -22.61 2.57
CA TYR A 434 -19.18 -21.31 2.67
C TYR A 434 -18.69 -20.50 3.87
N TYR A 435 -18.36 -19.23 3.64
CA TYR A 435 -17.91 -18.28 4.66
C TYR A 435 -18.75 -16.99 4.62
N ILE A 436 -19.30 -16.56 5.75
CA ILE A 436 -20.04 -15.29 5.82
C ILE A 436 -19.40 -14.40 6.87
N PHE A 437 -18.97 -13.22 6.42
CA PHE A 437 -18.40 -12.18 7.26
C PHE A 437 -19.44 -11.09 7.50
N SER A 438 -19.60 -10.67 8.75
CA SER A 438 -20.59 -9.65 9.11
C SER A 438 -20.09 -8.69 10.18
N LYS A 439 -20.30 -7.39 9.94
CA LYS A 439 -20.20 -6.37 10.99
C LYS A 439 -21.35 -6.48 11.99
N GLY A 440 -22.60 -6.52 11.51
CA GLY A 440 -23.81 -6.52 12.35
C GLY A 440 -24.14 -7.85 13.02
N GLY A 441 -23.30 -8.88 12.84
CA GLY A 441 -23.52 -10.24 13.32
C GLY A 441 -24.53 -11.05 12.49
N PHE A 442 -25.09 -12.08 13.11
CA PHE A 442 -25.85 -13.15 12.44
C PHE A 442 -27.17 -13.45 13.14
N THR A 443 -28.17 -13.91 12.39
CA THR A 443 -29.44 -14.39 12.96
C THR A 443 -29.30 -15.80 13.54
N GLU A 444 -30.23 -16.21 14.40
CA GLU A 444 -30.24 -17.55 15.01
C GLU A 444 -30.24 -18.68 13.97
N GLY A 445 -31.00 -18.53 12.88
CA GLY A 445 -31.05 -19.56 11.83
C GLY A 445 -29.69 -19.80 11.17
N LEU A 446 -28.88 -18.75 11.01
CA LEU A 446 -27.54 -18.88 10.43
C LEU A 446 -26.55 -19.46 11.45
N LEU A 447 -26.66 -19.09 12.73
CA LEU A 447 -25.88 -19.70 13.81
C LEU A 447 -26.13 -21.22 13.90
N GLN A 448 -27.39 -21.64 13.79
CA GLN A 448 -27.74 -23.08 13.72
C GLN A 448 -27.17 -23.76 12.47
N ALA A 449 -27.10 -23.06 11.32
CA ALA A 449 -26.47 -23.60 10.11
C ALA A 449 -24.96 -23.81 10.30
N GLN A 450 -24.29 -22.92 11.04
CA GLN A 450 -22.90 -23.10 11.43
C GLN A 450 -22.71 -24.32 12.33
N GLU A 451 -23.58 -24.54 13.32
CA GLU A 451 -23.52 -25.73 14.20
C GLU A 451 -23.65 -27.04 13.42
N ARG A 452 -24.40 -27.02 12.31
CA ARG A 452 -24.53 -28.16 11.38
C ARG A 452 -23.35 -28.29 10.40
N GLY A 453 -22.36 -27.40 10.47
CA GLY A 453 -21.20 -27.39 9.59
C GLY A 453 -21.48 -26.89 8.17
N GLU A 454 -22.61 -26.22 7.93
CA GLU A 454 -23.01 -25.78 6.59
C GLU A 454 -22.32 -24.48 6.14
N VAL A 455 -21.83 -23.68 7.10
CA VAL A 455 -21.22 -22.36 6.87
C VAL A 455 -20.30 -22.00 8.03
N ARG A 456 -19.22 -21.27 7.76
CA ARG A 456 -18.42 -20.59 8.79
C ARG A 456 -18.79 -19.12 8.87
N LEU A 457 -19.03 -18.63 10.08
CA LEU A 457 -19.45 -17.26 10.35
C LEU A 457 -18.34 -16.53 11.11
N ILE A 458 -17.99 -15.34 10.64
CA ILE A 458 -16.89 -14.55 11.20
C ILE A 458 -17.40 -13.12 11.43
N ALA A 459 -17.48 -12.70 12.69
CA ALA A 459 -17.88 -11.34 13.04
C ALA A 459 -16.71 -10.37 12.86
N LEU A 460 -16.98 -9.05 12.77
CA LEU A 460 -15.93 -8.04 12.63
C LEU A 460 -14.87 -8.14 13.73
N GLU A 461 -15.30 -8.41 14.97
CA GLU A 461 -14.44 -8.56 16.13
C GLU A 461 -13.48 -9.74 16.00
N ASP A 462 -13.89 -10.81 15.33
CA ASP A 462 -13.07 -12.00 15.13
C ASP A 462 -11.89 -11.72 14.18
N LEU A 463 -11.99 -10.72 13.30
CA LEU A 463 -10.87 -10.31 12.45
C LEU A 463 -9.71 -9.75 13.28
N TYR A 464 -9.96 -9.23 14.48
CA TYR A 464 -8.95 -8.60 15.34
C TYR A 464 -8.42 -9.50 16.46
N ARG A 465 -8.91 -10.74 16.55
CA ARG A 465 -8.49 -11.71 17.57
C ARG A 465 -7.16 -12.37 17.26
#